data_AF-A0A165THF5-F1
#
_entry.id   AF-A0A165THF5-F1
#
_cell.length_a   1.000
_cell.length_b   1.000
_cell.length_c   1.000
_cell.angle_alpha   90.00
_cell.angle_beta   90.00
_cell.angle_gamma   90.00
#
_symmetry.space_group_name_H-M   'P 1'
#
loop_
_entity.id
_entity.type
_entity.pdbx_description
1 polymer ?
#
loop_
_entity_poly.entity_id
_entity_poly.type
_entity_poly.pdbx_seq_one_letter_code
_entity_poly.pdbx_strand_id
1 'polypeptide(L)'
;MTPTPRFQHCYLHIGLDKTGTTSVQQAFAREAAVLEAQCQLHFLHVFPDRKKFNGNHSPYLRPLFCKFPRARRRLSAMGLTDDEKIDGYNDNTTAALRREFEQKNAENILLSAEVISHFQPEDLQGLASWARGLAEKVTVVACVRHPEHALSSEIQQRLPGHSNAPIAHTSSQGTT
;
A
#
# COMPACT_ATOMS: atom_id res chain seq x y z
N MET A 1 13.05 3.65 -29.95
CA MET A 1 11.77 2.93 -29.78
C MET A 1 11.55 2.79 -28.29
N THR A 2 10.50 3.42 -27.74
CA THR A 2 10.09 3.17 -26.35
C THR A 2 9.63 1.71 -26.25
N PRO A 3 10.06 0.95 -25.25
CA PRO A 3 9.61 -0.43 -25.08
C PRO A 3 8.08 -0.44 -24.96
N THR A 4 7.43 -1.36 -25.67
CA THR A 4 5.99 -1.56 -25.58
C THR A 4 5.62 -1.93 -24.14
N PRO A 5 4.58 -1.31 -23.54
CA PRO A 5 4.12 -1.70 -22.21
C PRO A 5 3.79 -3.19 -22.13
N ARG A 6 4.12 -3.83 -21.01
CA ARG A 6 3.85 -5.26 -20.79
C ARG A 6 2.36 -5.52 -20.58
N PHE A 7 1.67 -4.65 -19.86
CA PHE A 7 0.28 -4.83 -19.47
C PHE A 7 -0.64 -3.95 -20.33
N GLN A 8 -1.89 -4.38 -20.50
CA GLN A 8 -2.91 -3.54 -21.10
C GLN A 8 -3.37 -2.47 -20.10
N HIS A 9 -3.59 -2.87 -18.84
CA HIS A 9 -4.12 -1.97 -17.81
C HIS A 9 -3.39 -2.11 -16.46
N CYS A 10 -2.93 -0.99 -15.92
CA CYS A 10 -2.50 -0.84 -14.53
C CYS A 10 -3.59 -0.18 -13.68
N TYR A 11 -4.07 -0.92 -12.68
CA TYR A 11 -4.95 -0.42 -11.63
C TYR A 11 -4.10 0.00 -10.43
N LEU A 12 -4.21 1.27 -10.06
CA LEU A 12 -3.53 1.83 -8.89
C LEU A 12 -4.55 2.13 -7.81
N HIS A 13 -4.72 1.22 -6.87
CA HIS A 13 -5.51 1.44 -5.67
C HIS A 13 -4.72 2.33 -4.71
N ILE A 14 -5.22 3.55 -4.49
CA ILE A 14 -4.65 4.50 -3.54
C ILE A 14 -5.46 4.46 -2.24
N GLY A 15 -4.82 3.98 -1.19
CA GLY A 15 -5.44 3.95 0.12
C GLY A 15 -5.38 5.31 0.78
N LEU A 16 -6.53 5.82 1.23
CA LEU A 16 -6.59 6.99 2.10
C LEU A 16 -6.63 6.52 3.57
N ASP A 17 -6.05 7.30 4.48
CA ASP A 17 -6.00 6.94 5.89
C ASP A 17 -7.40 6.61 6.42
N LYS A 18 -7.51 5.50 7.16
CA LYS A 18 -8.75 5.06 7.86
C LYS A 18 -9.94 4.76 6.95
N THR A 19 -9.70 4.29 5.73
CA THR A 19 -10.76 3.91 4.77
C THR A 19 -10.94 2.40 4.61
N GLY A 20 -10.43 1.58 5.54
CA GLY A 20 -10.52 0.11 5.47
C GLY A 20 -9.59 -0.50 4.41
N THR A 21 -8.63 0.27 3.91
CA THR A 21 -7.65 -0.10 2.88
C THR A 21 -6.83 -1.31 3.25
N THR A 22 -6.49 -1.47 4.53
CA THR A 22 -5.77 -2.64 5.02
C THR A 22 -6.55 -3.93 4.77
N SER A 23 -7.87 -3.94 5.00
CA SER A 23 -8.71 -5.12 4.77
C SER A 23 -8.78 -5.46 3.27
N VAL A 24 -8.92 -4.44 2.42
CA VAL A 24 -8.92 -4.60 0.95
C VAL A 24 -7.57 -5.13 0.47
N GLN A 25 -6.46 -4.58 0.95
CA GLN A 25 -5.10 -5.01 0.65
C GLN A 25 -4.85 -6.47 1.03
N GLN A 26 -5.25 -6.86 2.23
CA GLN A 26 -5.13 -8.23 2.70
C GLN A 26 -5.98 -9.19 1.87
N ALA A 27 -7.17 -8.76 1.45
CA ALA A 27 -8.00 -9.55 0.53
C ALA A 27 -7.31 -9.74 -0.81
N PHE A 28 -6.76 -8.68 -1.43
CA PHE A 28 -6.00 -8.81 -2.68
C PHE A 28 -4.80 -9.76 -2.55
N ALA A 29 -4.04 -9.67 -1.45
CA ALA A 29 -2.90 -10.56 -1.23
C ALA A 29 -3.32 -12.02 -1.05
N ARG A 30 -4.43 -12.27 -0.34
CA ARG A 30 -4.95 -13.62 -0.10
C ARG A 30 -5.53 -14.24 -1.38
N GLU A 31 -6.21 -13.44 -2.19
CA GLU A 31 -6.91 -13.90 -3.39
C GLU A 31 -6.07 -13.71 -4.67
N ALA A 32 -4.76 -13.43 -4.57
CA ALA A 32 -3.93 -13.07 -5.72
C ALA A 32 -3.96 -14.12 -6.84
N ALA A 33 -3.93 -15.41 -6.49
CA ALA A 33 -4.03 -16.50 -7.46
C ALA A 33 -5.41 -16.55 -8.15
N VAL A 34 -6.48 -16.24 -7.42
CA VAL A 34 -7.85 -16.18 -7.96
C VAL A 34 -7.99 -15.00 -8.92
N LEU A 35 -7.48 -13.82 -8.54
CA LEU A 35 -7.46 -12.62 -9.40
C LEU A 35 -6.72 -12.88 -10.71
N GLU A 36 -5.59 -13.58 -10.65
CA GLU A 36 -4.82 -13.91 -11.84
C GLU A 36 -5.57 -14.91 -12.73
N ALA A 37 -6.05 -16.01 -12.15
CA ALA A 37 -6.70 -17.09 -12.90
C ALA A 37 -8.08 -16.73 -13.48
N GLN A 38 -8.87 -15.89 -12.77
CA GLN A 38 -10.25 -15.60 -13.13
C GLN A 38 -10.46 -14.21 -13.71
N CYS A 39 -9.58 -13.25 -13.40
CA CYS A 39 -9.76 -11.85 -13.80
C CYS A 39 -8.63 -11.33 -14.71
N GLN A 40 -7.64 -12.17 -15.05
CA GLN A 40 -6.43 -11.75 -15.76
C GLN A 40 -5.75 -10.56 -15.08
N LEU A 41 -5.83 -10.50 -13.74
CA LEU A 41 -5.35 -9.40 -12.93
C LEU A 41 -4.24 -9.89 -12.01
N HIS A 42 -3.02 -9.53 -12.36
CA HIS A 42 -1.86 -9.86 -11.54
C HIS A 42 -1.75 -8.88 -10.37
N PHE A 43 -1.96 -9.40 -9.16
CA PHE A 43 -1.65 -8.70 -7.92
C PHE A 43 -0.26 -9.10 -7.45
N LEU A 44 0.65 -8.14 -7.49
CA LEU A 44 2.03 -8.28 -7.07
C LEU A 44 2.11 -8.64 -5.57
N HIS A 45 2.68 -9.81 -5.26
CA HIS A 45 2.70 -10.30 -3.87
C HIS A 45 3.95 -11.09 -3.47
N VAL A 46 4.91 -11.25 -4.39
CA VAL A 46 6.16 -11.96 -4.13
C VAL A 46 7.30 -10.94 -4.10
N PHE A 47 7.94 -10.79 -2.95
CA PHE A 47 9.06 -9.87 -2.77
C PHE A 47 10.25 -10.57 -2.12
N PRO A 48 11.48 -10.28 -2.57
CA PRO A 48 12.68 -10.98 -2.09
C PRO A 48 12.97 -10.72 -0.61
N ASP A 49 12.53 -9.58 -0.07
CA ASP A 49 12.79 -9.13 1.29
C ASP A 49 11.71 -9.55 2.30
N ARG A 50 10.63 -10.22 1.87
CA ARG A 50 9.50 -10.58 2.75
C ARG A 50 8.98 -12.00 2.56
N LYS A 51 8.96 -12.75 3.67
CA LYS A 51 8.30 -14.06 3.75
C LYS A 51 6.79 -14.00 3.60
N LYS A 52 6.16 -12.90 4.04
CA LYS A 52 4.71 -12.69 3.95
C LYS A 52 4.40 -11.25 3.56
N PHE A 53 3.79 -11.07 2.39
CA PHE A 53 3.28 -9.79 1.95
C PHE A 53 1.85 -9.58 2.48
N ASN A 54 1.54 -8.36 2.93
CA ASN A 54 0.25 -8.01 3.52
C ASN A 54 -0.67 -7.22 2.57
N GLY A 55 -0.27 -7.09 1.29
CA GLY A 55 -1.04 -6.38 0.27
C GLY A 55 -0.70 -4.89 0.14
N ASN A 56 0.14 -4.33 1.01
CA ASN A 56 0.50 -2.91 0.96
C ASN A 56 1.84 -2.71 0.25
N HIS A 57 1.79 -2.14 -0.96
CA HIS A 57 2.94 -1.83 -1.79
C HIS A 57 3.70 -0.57 -1.35
N SER A 58 3.20 0.15 -0.34
CA SER A 58 3.83 1.38 0.15
C SER A 58 5.31 1.26 0.51
N PRO A 59 5.77 0.16 1.17
CA PRO A 59 7.19 0.01 1.50
C PRO A 59 8.11 -0.09 0.28
N TYR A 60 7.58 -0.53 -0.87
CA TYR A 60 8.34 -0.70 -2.11
C TYR A 60 8.27 0.53 -3.00
N LEU A 61 7.10 1.16 -3.11
CA LEU A 61 6.92 2.35 -3.94
C LEU A 61 7.55 3.59 -3.29
N ARG A 62 7.55 3.69 -1.95
CA ARG A 62 8.10 4.87 -1.26
C ARG A 62 9.60 5.09 -1.55
N PRO A 63 10.49 4.10 -1.40
CA PRO A 63 11.92 4.26 -1.74
C PRO A 63 12.17 4.58 -3.22
N LEU A 64 11.34 4.05 -4.12
CA LEU A 64 11.51 4.24 -5.57
C LEU A 64 11.22 5.68 -6.03
N PHE A 65 10.29 6.37 -5.37
CA PHE A 65 9.82 7.68 -5.84
C PHE A 65 10.13 8.82 -4.87
N CYS A 66 10.02 8.61 -3.56
CA CYS A 66 10.14 9.70 -2.59
C CYS A 66 11.59 10.08 -2.31
N LYS A 67 12.03 11.21 -2.86
CA LYS A 67 13.41 11.73 -2.65
C LYS A 67 13.56 12.69 -1.46
N PHE A 68 12.45 13.16 -0.87
CA PHE A 68 12.47 14.21 0.15
C PHE A 68 12.93 13.73 1.56
N PRO A 69 13.56 14.59 2.39
CA PRO A 69 14.13 14.22 3.68
C PRO A 69 13.17 13.57 4.69
N ARG A 70 11.89 13.99 4.71
CA ARG A 70 10.87 13.41 5.60
C ARG A 70 10.54 11.96 5.24
N ALA A 71 10.55 11.61 3.96
CA ALA A 71 10.39 10.24 3.51
C ALA A 71 11.62 9.40 3.90
N ARG A 72 12.83 9.96 3.76
CA ARG A 72 14.09 9.32 4.17
C ARG A 72 14.11 8.90 5.65
N ARG A 73 13.53 9.68 6.57
CA ARG A 73 13.42 9.26 7.99
C ARG A 73 12.66 7.94 8.17
N ARG A 74 11.63 7.69 7.37
CA ARG A 74 10.88 6.40 7.40
C ARG A 74 11.66 5.28 6.71
N LEU A 75 12.48 5.59 5.72
CA LEU A 75 13.41 4.62 5.10
C LEU A 75 14.48 4.17 6.09
N SER A 76 14.97 5.08 6.96
CA SER A 76 15.91 4.72 8.02
C SER A 76 15.34 3.70 9.01
N ALA A 77 14.03 3.74 9.29
CA ALA A 77 13.36 2.72 10.11
C ALA A 77 13.32 1.33 9.44
N MET A 78 13.52 1.26 8.13
CA MET A 78 13.71 0.03 7.36
C MET A 78 15.21 -0.37 7.23
N GLY A 79 16.12 0.35 7.90
CA GLY A 79 17.57 0.14 7.79
C GLY A 79 18.22 0.79 6.57
N LEU A 80 17.46 1.55 5.77
CA LEU A 80 17.95 2.27 4.59
C LEU A 80 18.41 3.67 5.03
N THR A 81 19.66 3.75 5.48
CA THR A 81 20.23 4.92 6.18
C THR A 81 20.97 5.90 5.27
N ASP A 82 21.37 5.47 4.09
CA ASP A 82 22.23 6.19 3.16
C ASP A 82 21.78 5.92 1.72
N ASP A 83 22.27 6.75 0.79
CA ASP A 83 21.82 6.76 -0.60
C ASP A 83 22.23 5.47 -1.32
N GLU A 84 23.40 4.92 -1.03
CA GLU A 84 23.89 3.67 -1.61
C GLU A 84 22.99 2.48 -1.25
N LYS A 85 22.54 2.36 0.01
CA LYS A 85 21.58 1.33 0.41
C LYS A 85 20.21 1.53 -0.21
N ILE A 86 19.76 2.78 -0.36
CA ILE A 86 18.47 3.09 -1.00
C ILE A 86 18.54 2.68 -2.47
N ASP A 87 19.61 3.03 -3.18
CA ASP A 87 19.81 2.69 -4.58
C ASP A 87 19.90 1.16 -4.76
N GLY A 88 20.69 0.47 -3.93
CA GLY A 88 20.75 -0.98 -3.93
C GLY A 88 19.40 -1.66 -3.62
N TYR A 89 18.60 -1.10 -2.71
CA TYR A 89 17.24 -1.57 -2.44
C TYR A 89 16.31 -1.35 -3.65
N ASN A 90 16.41 -0.19 -4.29
CA ASN A 90 15.62 0.18 -5.45
C ASN A 90 15.94 -0.70 -6.67
N ASP A 91 17.21 -1.00 -6.91
CA ASP A 91 17.66 -1.90 -7.98
C ASP A 91 17.14 -3.32 -7.76
N ASN A 92 17.29 -3.85 -6.54
CA ASN A 92 16.79 -5.17 -6.18
C ASN A 92 15.26 -5.26 -6.32
N THR A 93 14.56 -4.23 -5.85
CA THR A 93 13.11 -4.14 -5.97
C THR A 93 12.69 -4.11 -7.44
N THR A 94 13.29 -3.23 -8.25
CA THR A 94 12.98 -3.10 -9.68
C THR A 94 13.27 -4.39 -10.45
N ALA A 95 14.38 -5.06 -10.16
CA ALA A 95 14.73 -6.34 -10.77
C ALA A 95 13.78 -7.48 -10.35
N ALA A 96 13.29 -7.47 -9.12
CA ALA A 96 12.29 -8.44 -8.67
C ALA A 96 10.94 -8.22 -9.37
N LEU A 97 10.48 -6.97 -9.43
CA LEU A 97 9.25 -6.57 -10.12
C LEU A 97 9.28 -6.98 -11.60
N ARG A 98 10.38 -6.66 -12.29
CA ARG A 98 10.55 -7.02 -13.70
C ARG A 98 10.48 -8.54 -13.91
N ARG A 99 11.19 -9.32 -13.10
CA ARG A 99 11.17 -10.79 -13.18
C ARG A 99 9.76 -11.34 -12.98
N GLU A 100 9.01 -10.80 -12.04
CA GLU A 100 7.63 -11.22 -11.83
C GLU A 100 6.74 -10.87 -13.03
N PHE A 101 6.85 -9.65 -13.57
CA PHE A 101 6.07 -9.23 -14.73
C PHE A 101 6.34 -10.09 -15.98
N GLU A 102 7.56 -10.58 -16.14
CA GLU A 102 7.97 -11.47 -17.24
C GLU A 102 7.45 -12.90 -17.07
N GLN A 103 7.26 -13.38 -15.84
CA GLN A 103 6.85 -14.75 -15.54
C GLN A 103 5.33 -14.97 -15.56
N LYS A 104 4.57 -13.89 -15.62
CA LYS A 104 3.11 -13.91 -15.43
C LYS A 104 2.42 -13.72 -16.78
N ASN A 105 1.26 -14.35 -16.95
CA ASN A 105 0.47 -14.29 -18.19
C ASN A 105 -0.73 -13.34 -18.11
N ALA A 106 -0.90 -12.63 -16.99
CA ALA A 106 -1.97 -11.67 -16.84
C ALA A 106 -1.85 -10.51 -17.84
N GLU A 107 -3.01 -10.00 -18.25
CA GLU A 107 -3.13 -8.81 -19.11
C GLU A 107 -3.06 -7.52 -18.30
N ASN A 108 -3.50 -7.57 -17.04
CA ASN A 108 -3.66 -6.42 -16.17
C ASN A 108 -2.82 -6.56 -14.91
N ILE A 109 -2.44 -5.43 -14.31
CA ILE A 109 -1.73 -5.37 -13.04
C ILE A 109 -2.51 -4.54 -12.02
N LEU A 110 -2.51 -4.99 -10.77
CA LEU A 110 -3.06 -4.25 -9.62
C LEU A 110 -1.95 -3.94 -8.62
N LEU A 111 -1.77 -2.65 -8.36
CA LEU A 111 -0.92 -2.12 -7.30
C LEU A 111 -1.80 -1.44 -6.25
N SER A 112 -1.41 -1.57 -5.00
CA SER A 112 -2.19 -1.04 -3.88
C SER A 112 -1.28 -0.46 -2.82
N ALA A 113 -1.35 0.86 -2.61
CA ALA A 113 -0.50 1.55 -1.65
C ALA A 113 -1.20 2.74 -1.00
N GLU A 114 -1.00 2.87 0.31
CA GLU A 114 -1.54 3.96 1.13
C GLU A 114 -0.65 5.20 1.10
N VAL A 115 0.66 5.02 0.89
CA VAL A 115 1.62 6.13 0.88
C VAL A 115 1.38 7.14 -0.23
N ILE A 116 0.73 6.74 -1.33
CA ILE A 116 0.60 7.60 -2.52
C ILE A 116 -0.14 8.90 -2.19
N SER A 117 -1.05 8.87 -1.21
CA SER A 117 -1.73 10.06 -0.67
C SER A 117 -0.78 11.12 -0.07
N HIS A 118 0.46 10.74 0.24
CA HIS A 118 1.49 11.59 0.84
C HIS A 118 2.60 11.98 -0.15
N PHE A 119 2.51 11.55 -1.41
CA PHE A 119 3.50 11.88 -2.43
C PHE A 119 3.43 13.37 -2.77
N GLN A 120 4.60 13.98 -3.00
CA GLN A 120 4.67 15.31 -3.59
C GLN A 120 4.37 15.25 -5.10
N PRO A 121 4.08 16.38 -5.76
CA PRO A 121 3.81 16.39 -7.20
C PRO A 121 4.90 15.70 -8.04
N GLU A 122 6.17 15.85 -7.67
CA GLU A 122 7.31 15.25 -8.37
C GLU A 122 7.34 13.72 -8.19
N ASP A 123 7.06 13.24 -6.97
CA ASP A 123 6.96 11.81 -6.67
C ASP A 123 5.80 11.17 -7.45
N LEU A 124 4.66 11.87 -7.54
CA LEU A 124 3.49 11.44 -8.33
C LEU A 124 3.79 11.40 -9.83
N GLN A 125 4.54 12.39 -10.35
CA GLN A 125 4.98 12.37 -11.75
C GLN A 125 5.90 11.18 -12.03
N GLY A 126 6.82 10.87 -11.12
CA GLY A 126 7.67 9.68 -11.20
C GLY A 126 6.85 8.38 -11.22
N LEU A 127 5.91 8.24 -10.29
CA LEU A 127 5.00 7.09 -10.24
C LEU A 127 4.15 6.96 -11.50
N ALA A 128 3.59 8.08 -12.01
CA ALA A 128 2.78 8.08 -13.22
C ALA A 128 3.59 7.71 -14.46
N SER A 129 4.81 8.22 -14.59
CA SER A 129 5.73 7.86 -15.67
C SER A 129 6.06 6.37 -15.63
N TRP A 130 6.41 5.85 -14.45
CA TRP A 130 6.70 4.44 -14.26
C TRP A 130 5.48 3.55 -14.58
N ALA A 131 4.29 3.90 -14.09
CA ALA A 131 3.06 3.13 -14.35
C ALA A 131 2.68 3.10 -15.85
N ARG A 132 2.90 4.19 -16.59
CA ARG A 132 2.70 4.24 -18.05
C ARG A 132 3.75 3.41 -18.80
N GLY A 133 4.94 3.25 -18.24
CA GLY A 133 5.94 2.31 -18.77
C GLY A 133 5.52 0.83 -18.58
N LEU A 134 4.66 0.55 -17.60
CA LEU A 134 4.16 -0.80 -17.34
C LEU A 134 2.93 -1.14 -18.18
N ALA A 135 2.01 -0.20 -18.36
CA ALA A 135 0.73 -0.45 -19.01
C ALA A 135 0.29 0.64 -20.00
N GLU A 136 -0.47 0.24 -21.02
CA GLU A 136 -1.08 1.17 -21.99
C GLU A 136 -2.07 2.13 -21.33
N LYS A 137 -2.85 1.62 -20.37
CA LYS A 137 -3.83 2.37 -19.58
C LYS A 137 -3.49 2.33 -18.10
N VAL A 138 -3.66 3.46 -17.43
CA VAL A 138 -3.57 3.57 -15.97
C VAL A 138 -4.90 4.06 -15.42
N THR A 139 -5.46 3.37 -14.42
CA THR A 139 -6.65 3.81 -13.67
C THR A 139 -6.35 3.88 -12.20
N VAL A 140 -6.62 5.04 -11.61
CA VAL A 140 -6.49 5.27 -10.18
C VAL A 140 -7.83 4.96 -9.51
N VAL A 141 -7.81 4.06 -8.54
CA VAL A 141 -8.96 3.71 -7.73
C VAL A 141 -8.75 4.28 -6.34
N ALA A 142 -9.56 5.26 -5.96
CA ALA A 142 -9.48 5.91 -4.65
C ALA A 142 -10.74 5.61 -3.84
N CYS A 143 -10.57 5.01 -2.67
CA CYS A 143 -11.66 4.85 -1.72
C CYS A 143 -11.72 6.10 -0.83
N VAL A 144 -12.68 6.98 -1.11
CA VAL A 144 -12.94 8.18 -0.31
C VAL A 144 -14.02 7.90 0.73
N ARG A 145 -13.77 8.36 1.96
CA ARG A 145 -14.78 8.34 3.03
C ARG A 145 -15.45 9.71 3.10
N HIS A 146 -16.73 9.74 3.44
CA HIS A 146 -17.43 11.01 3.70
C HIS A 146 -16.69 11.78 4.82
N PRO A 147 -16.40 13.08 4.63
CA PRO A 147 -15.56 13.87 5.53
C PRO A 147 -16.09 13.90 6.98
N GLU A 148 -17.40 13.90 7.18
CA GLU A 148 -18.01 13.84 8.52
C GLU A 148 -17.60 12.59 9.31
N HIS A 149 -17.46 11.45 8.63
CA HIS A 149 -17.04 10.21 9.28
C HIS A 149 -15.53 10.14 9.50
N ALA A 150 -14.74 10.92 8.75
CA ALA A 150 -13.30 11.03 8.96
C ALA A 150 -13.00 11.81 10.25
N LEU A 151 -13.71 12.91 10.50
CA LEU A 151 -13.55 13.73 11.71
C LEU A 151 -13.81 12.93 12.99
N SER A 152 -14.91 12.19 13.07
CA SER A 152 -15.23 11.39 14.25
C SER A 152 -14.15 10.35 14.57
N SER A 153 -13.52 9.76 13.56
CA SER A 153 -12.44 8.77 13.72
C SER A 153 -11.09 9.39 14.10
N GLU A 154 -10.83 10.64 13.72
CA GLU A 154 -9.67 11.38 14.24
C GLU A 154 -9.86 11.80 15.69
N ILE A 155 -11.05 12.29 16.05
CA ILE A 155 -11.37 12.72 17.41
C ILE A 155 -11.30 11.53 18.37
N GLN A 156 -11.87 10.38 18.02
CA GLN A 156 -11.83 9.16 18.85
C GLN A 156 -10.40 8.65 19.13
N GLN A 157 -9.45 8.85 18.21
CA GLN A 157 -8.06 8.43 18.40
C GLN A 157 -7.21 9.44 19.18
N ARG A 158 -7.67 10.69 19.29
CA ARG A 158 -6.99 11.76 20.04
C ARG A 158 -7.45 11.88 21.49
N LEU A 159 -8.51 11.16 21.88
CA LEU A 159 -8.96 11.09 23.27
C LEU A 159 -8.07 10.09 24.04
N PRO A 160 -7.27 10.54 25.04
CA PRO A 160 -6.53 9.64 25.91
C PRO A 160 -7.52 9.00 26.90
N GLY A 161 -7.55 7.66 26.95
CA GLY A 161 -8.19 6.92 28.04
C GLY A 161 -9.60 6.42 27.74
N HIS A 162 -9.70 5.19 27.25
CA HIS A 162 -10.68 4.24 27.77
C HIS A 162 -9.89 3.09 28.39
N SER A 163 -9.38 3.34 29.59
CA SER A 163 -8.98 2.27 30.50
C SER A 163 -10.19 1.38 30.71
N ASN A 164 -10.08 0.09 30.38
CA ASN A 164 -11.03 -0.93 30.77
C ASN A 164 -11.09 -1.00 32.31
N ALA A 165 -11.92 -0.17 32.94
CA ALA A 165 -12.31 -0.37 34.32
C ALA A 165 -13.51 -1.34 34.31
N PRO A 166 -13.40 -2.52 34.94
CA PRO A 166 -14.54 -3.41 35.09
C PRO A 166 -15.59 -2.71 35.94
N ILE A 167 -16.83 -2.67 35.44
CA ILE A 167 -17.99 -2.20 36.19
C ILE A 167 -18.21 -3.20 37.33
N ALA A 168 -17.82 -2.82 38.54
CA ALA A 168 -18.16 -3.58 39.74
C ALA A 168 -19.66 -3.48 39.97
N HIS A 169 -20.38 -4.58 39.78
CA HIS A 169 -21.74 -4.73 40.28
C HIS A 169 -21.69 -4.76 41.81
N THR A 170 -22.07 -3.66 42.45
CA THR A 170 -22.45 -3.65 43.86
C THR A 170 -23.88 -4.18 43.99
N SER A 171 -24.01 -5.47 44.29
CA SER A 171 -25.24 -6.06 44.80
C SER A 171 -25.43 -5.63 46.25
N SER A 172 -26.36 -4.72 46.48
CA SER A 172 -26.93 -4.45 47.80
C SER A 172 -27.75 -5.66 48.25
N GLN A 173 -27.24 -6.44 49.20
CA GLN A 173 -28.08 -7.31 50.01
C GLN A 173 -28.49 -6.55 51.28
N GLY A 174 -29.77 -6.17 51.33
CA GLY A 174 -30.45 -5.75 52.54
C GLY A 174 -31.01 -6.97 53.27
N THR A 175 -30.68 -7.05 54.57
CA THR A 175 -31.48 -7.52 55.71
C THR A 175 -32.77 -8.32 55.45
N THR A 176 -32.84 -9.51 56.04
CA THR A 176 -33.58 -9.77 57.31
C THR A 176 -32.95 -10.93 58.05
#